data_AF-A0A7J9L219-F1
#
_entry.id   AF-A0A7J9L219-F1
#
_cell.length_a   1.000
_cell.length_b   1.000
_cell.length_c   1.000
_cell.angle_alpha   90.00
_cell.angle_beta   90.00
_cell.angle_gamma   90.00
#
_symmetry.space_group_name_H-M   'P 1'
#
loop_
_entity.id
_entity.type
_entity.pdbx_description
1 polymer ?
#
loop_
_entity_poly.entity_id
_entity_poly.type
_entity_poly.pdbx_seq_one_letter_code
_entity_poly.pdbx_strand_id
1 'polypeptide(L)' 'MSGSTRKCSFADIIASIRYWVIHSITIPSLFIMGWLFVSKGLAYDVFESPRPN' A
#
# COMPACT_ATOMS: atom_id res chain seq x y z
N MET A 1 14.47 -22.52 -25.66
CA MET A 1 13.35 -21.57 -25.54
C MET A 1 13.15 -21.28 -24.06
N SER A 2 13.49 -20.08 -23.59
CA SER A 2 13.28 -19.67 -22.20
C SER A 2 11.79 -19.40 -22.00
N GLY A 3 11.13 -20.16 -21.14
CA GLY A 3 9.69 -20.03 -20.89
C GLY A 3 9.41 -18.65 -20.29
N SER A 4 8.63 -17.82 -20.99
CA SER A 4 8.08 -16.62 -20.37
C SER A 4 7.14 -17.06 -19.26
N THR A 5 7.44 -16.63 -18.02
CA THR A 5 6.56 -16.85 -16.89
C THR A 5 5.16 -16.36 -17.25
N ARG A 6 4.13 -17.19 -17.07
CA ARG A 6 2.70 -16.92 -17.40
C ARG A 6 2.07 -15.85 -16.48
N LYS A 7 2.83 -14.84 -16.07
CA LYS A 7 2.36 -13.68 -15.31
C LYS A 7 2.31 -12.50 -16.27
N CYS A 8 1.35 -11.60 -16.05
CA CYS A 8 1.30 -10.34 -16.78
C CYS A 8 2.61 -9.56 -16.52
N SER A 9 3.16 -8.91 -17.54
CA SER A 9 4.33 -8.05 -17.35
C SER A 9 3.96 -6.89 -16.43
N PHE A 10 4.89 -6.47 -15.58
CA PHE A 10 4.64 -5.35 -14.67
C PHE A 10 4.32 -4.05 -15.43
N ALA A 11 4.97 -3.83 -16.57
CA ALA A 11 4.71 -2.70 -17.44
C ALA A 11 3.25 -2.69 -17.94
N ASP A 12 2.72 -3.86 -18.31
CA ASP A 12 1.34 -4.01 -18.77
C ASP A 12 0.33 -3.79 -17.63
N ILE A 13 0.70 -4.14 -16.38
CA ILE A 13 -0.14 -3.92 -15.20
C ILE A 13 -0.24 -2.43 -14.89
N ILE A 14 0.88 -1.70 -14.80
CA ILE A 14 0.87 -0.26 -14.51
C ILE A 14 0.25 0.54 -15.66
N ALA A 15 0.42 0.12 -16.91
CA ALA A 15 -0.23 0.78 -18.05
C ALA A 15 -1.76 0.53 -18.10
N SER A 16 -2.29 -0.43 -17.34
CA SER A 16 -3.71 -0.79 -17.38
C SER A 16 -4.60 0.22 -16.64
N ILE A 17 -5.65 0.69 -17.32
CA ILE A 17 -6.71 1.52 -16.70
C ILE A 17 -7.37 0.81 -15.51
N ARG A 18 -7.59 -0.51 -15.60
CA ARG A 18 -8.25 -1.30 -14.55
C ARG A 18 -7.42 -1.33 -13.27
N TYR A 19 -6.09 -1.39 -13.42
CA TYR A 19 -5.17 -1.32 -12.30
C TYR A 19 -5.32 0.02 -11.58
N TRP A 20 -5.31 1.15 -12.32
CA TRP A 20 -5.44 2.48 -11.74
C TRP A 20 -6.83 2.77 -11.17
N VAL A 21 -7.92 2.27 -11.75
CA VAL A 21 -9.27 2.43 -11.18
C VAL A 21 -9.33 1.84 -9.77
N ILE A 22 -8.70 0.69 -9.53
CA ILE A 22 -8.66 0.05 -8.20
C ILE A 22 -7.64 0.76 -7.30
N HIS A 23 -6.42 0.97 -7.80
CA HIS A 23 -5.30 1.44 -7.00
C HIS A 23 -5.34 2.94 -6.67
N SER A 24 -6.10 3.73 -7.43
CA SER A 24 -6.36 5.14 -7.09
C SER A 24 -7.19 5.30 -5.83
N ILE A 25 -7.90 4.26 -5.37
CA ILE A 25 -8.63 4.27 -4.10
C ILE A 25 -7.83 3.53 -3.04
N THR A 26 -7.37 2.31 -3.33
CA THR A 26 -6.73 1.47 -2.31
C THR A 26 -5.39 2.02 -1.82
N ILE A 27 -4.57 2.62 -2.70
CA ILE A 27 -3.27 3.19 -2.29
C ILE A 27 -3.47 4.41 -1.39
N PRO A 28 -4.27 5.45 -1.75
CA PRO A 28 -4.52 6.57 -0.85
C PRO A 28 -5.19 6.16 0.46
N SER A 29 -6.13 5.20 0.42
CA SER A 29 -6.76 4.69 1.64
C SER A 29 -5.75 4.05 2.60
N LEU A 30 -4.86 3.19 2.11
CA LEU A 30 -3.80 2.58 2.92
C LEU A 30 -2.85 3.64 3.50
N PHE A 31 -2.49 4.63 2.69
CA PHE A 31 -1.62 5.72 3.13
C PHE A 31 -2.26 6.54 4.27
N ILE A 32 -3.52 6.96 4.10
CA ILE A 32 -4.26 7.71 5.13
C ILE A 32 -4.44 6.85 6.38
N MET A 33 -4.72 5.56 6.24
CA MET A 33 -4.88 4.65 7.37
C MET A 33 -3.58 4.50 8.16
N GLY A 34 -2.43 4.35 7.50
CA GLY A 34 -1.12 4.36 8.16
C GLY A 34 -0.80 5.69 8.85
N TRP A 35 -1.13 6.81 8.19
CA TRP A 35 -0.97 8.14 8.78
C TRP A 35 -1.81 8.31 10.06
N LEU A 36 -3.09 7.92 10.00
CA LEU A 36 -4.00 7.98 11.15
C LEU A 36 -3.54 7.06 12.29
N PHE A 37 -3.05 5.87 11.95
CA PHE A 37 -2.52 4.92 12.93
C PHE A 37 -1.39 5.51 13.78
N VAL A 38 -0.47 6.26 13.16
CA VAL A 38 0.62 6.94 13.89
C VAL A 38 0.15 8.22 14.57
N SER A 39 -0.57 9.09 13.86
CA SER A 39 -0.98 10.41 14.37
C SER A 39 -1.98 10.35 15.52
N LYS A 40 -2.78 9.29 15.62
CA LYS A 40 -3.69 9.04 16.75
C LYS A 40 -2.99 8.39 17.95
N GLY A 41 -1.72 8.06 17.82
CA GLY A 41 -0.94 7.41 18.87
C GLY A 41 -1.19 5.92 19.02
N LEU A 42 -2.06 5.31 18.20
CA LEU A 42 -2.37 3.88 18.25
C LEU A 42 -1.13 3.01 18.06
N ALA A 43 -0.18 3.44 17.23
CA ALA A 43 1.10 2.76 17.07
C ALA A 43 1.86 2.62 18.40
N TYR A 44 1.88 3.68 19.22
CA TYR A 44 2.56 3.64 20.52
C TYR A 44 1.82 2.73 21.50
N ASP A 45 0.49 2.69 21.44
CA ASP A 45 -0.32 1.86 22.34
C ASP A 45 -0.26 0.37 21.97
N VAL A 46 -0.30 0.04 20.67
CA VAL A 46 -0.23 -1.34 20.17
C VAL A 46 1.14 -1.96 20.35
N PHE A 47 2.20 -1.18 20.13
CA PHE A 47 3.58 -1.64 20.21
C PHE A 47 4.28 -1.24 21.50
N GLU A 48 3.54 -0.71 22.49
CA GLU A 48 4.05 -0.26 23.80
C GLU A 48 5.32 0.61 23.70
N SER A 49 5.39 1.42 22.64
CA SER A 49 6.58 2.22 22.35
C SER A 49 6.56 3.51 23.17
N PRO A 50 7.68 3.95 23.76
CA PRO A 50 7.74 5.19 24.50
C PRO A 50 7.29 6.37 23.64
N ARG A 51 6.38 7.18 24.16
CA ARG A 51 6.02 8.44 23.52
C ARG A 51 7.14 9.45 23.79
N PRO A 52 7.46 10.35 22.85
CA PRO A 52 8.39 11.44 23.09
C PRO A 52 7.64 12.53 23.87
N ASN A 53 7.51 12.34 25.18
CA ASN A 53 6.98 13.31 26.14
C ASN A 53 8.00 13.59 27.24
#